data_AF-A0A318QPB0-F1
#
_entry.id   AF-A0A318QPB0-F1
#
_cell.length_a   1.000
_cell.length_b   1.000
_cell.length_c   1.000
_cell.angle_alpha   90.00
_cell.angle_beta   90.00
_cell.angle_gamma   90.00
#
_symmetry.space_group_name_H-M   'P 1'
#
loop_
_entity.id
_entity.type
_entity.pdbx_description
1 polymer ?
#
loop_
_entity_poly.entity_id
_entity_poly.type
_entity_poly.pdbx_seq_one_letter_code
_entity_poly.pdbx_strand_id
1 'polypeptide(L)'
;MKPPPGRLFFRGNPMWKGMPVLAIASTIIFLTGPAQAGCYSDPTPQIVNAKMQAGTTFLCNGHYSVLYSSITHGPLWSAERLTSENVRLAAGIQRQGQFQPDPRLPYDQDATLEDYRRSGFDRGHMTPSGDEPDRQTQAQTFYLSNIVPQTPALNRGIWAGVEMAVRDLALQVGELLIVTGPGYDAEIDTIGPDHVFVPAFTWKAVYLPTKKGGGAYVCANVNERPACFVESLAALTVQVGIDPFPQVAAASKKQVFPLPKPEHSPYTPDGVVSEDIGEMKEALRDWLRQWTRPSR
;
A
#
# COMPACT_ATOMS: atom_id res chain seq x y z
N MET A 1 63.06 22.98 19.82
CA MET A 1 63.83 22.58 21.02
C MET A 1 63.42 21.17 21.42
N LYS A 2 64.36 20.22 21.39
CA LYS A 2 64.25 18.93 22.09
C LYS A 2 64.80 19.09 23.50
N PRO A 3 64.13 18.52 24.52
CA PRO A 3 64.82 17.83 25.61
C PRO A 3 64.22 16.43 25.88
N PRO A 4 64.85 15.61 26.75
CA PRO A 4 65.12 14.17 26.50
C PRO A 4 64.34 13.22 27.46
N PRO A 5 64.71 11.92 27.61
CA PRO A 5 63.82 10.84 28.05
C PRO A 5 63.85 10.56 29.57
N GLY A 6 62.85 9.85 30.07
CA GLY A 6 62.85 9.28 31.42
C GLY A 6 61.89 8.10 31.55
N ARG A 7 62.45 6.89 31.70
CA ARG A 7 61.73 5.67 32.12
C ARG A 7 61.36 5.78 33.60
N LEU A 8 60.19 5.29 33.98
CA LEU A 8 59.99 4.67 35.30
C LEU A 8 58.91 3.59 35.22
N PHE A 9 59.32 2.35 35.47
CA PHE A 9 58.44 1.23 35.80
C PHE A 9 57.89 1.46 37.20
N PHE A 10 56.58 1.30 37.38
CA PHE A 10 56.02 0.84 38.66
C PHE A 10 54.92 -0.20 38.43
N ARG A 11 55.17 -1.37 39.01
CA ARG A 11 54.21 -2.45 39.24
C ARG A 11 53.04 -1.93 40.08
N GLY A 12 51.84 -2.42 39.79
CA GLY A 12 50.71 -2.31 40.70
C GLY A 12 49.41 -2.78 40.07
N ASN A 13 49.18 -4.09 40.01
CA ASN A 13 47.81 -4.62 40.07
C ASN A 13 47.41 -4.63 41.54
N PRO A 14 46.18 -4.18 41.86
CA PRO A 14 45.27 -5.16 42.42
C PRO A 14 43.83 -5.04 41.89
N MET A 15 43.27 -6.23 41.64
CA MET A 15 41.88 -6.62 41.92
C MET A 15 40.86 -5.50 42.14
N TRP A 16 39.99 -5.30 41.15
CA TRP A 16 38.64 -4.82 41.41
C TRP A 16 37.66 -5.98 41.30
N LYS A 17 37.10 -6.33 42.46
CA LYS A 17 36.00 -7.27 42.63
C LYS A 17 34.78 -6.75 41.88
N GLY A 18 34.05 -7.67 41.24
CA GLY A 18 32.86 -7.38 40.47
C GLY A 18 31.77 -6.67 41.28
N MET A 19 31.15 -5.69 40.64
CA MET A 19 29.81 -5.22 40.97
C MET A 19 28.88 -5.71 39.85
N PRO A 20 27.75 -6.36 40.14
CA PRO A 20 26.79 -6.71 39.11
C PRO A 20 26.13 -5.42 38.63
N VAL A 21 26.36 -5.07 37.36
CA VAL A 21 25.60 -4.01 36.69
C VAL A 21 24.21 -4.58 36.42
N LEU A 22 23.26 -4.34 37.33
CA LEU A 22 21.84 -4.41 36.99
C LEU A 22 21.52 -3.17 36.14
N ALA A 23 21.70 -3.29 34.82
CA ALA A 23 21.14 -2.34 33.87
C ALA A 23 19.79 -2.88 33.40
N ILE A 24 18.75 -2.20 33.87
CA ILE A 24 17.33 -2.47 33.70
C ILE A 24 17.03 -2.56 32.20
N ALA A 25 16.51 -3.71 31.76
CA ALA A 25 15.89 -3.82 30.45
C ALA A 25 14.72 -2.83 30.42
N SER A 26 14.91 -1.69 29.75
CA SER A 26 13.82 -0.78 29.46
C SER A 26 12.91 -1.49 28.47
N THR A 27 11.88 -2.16 28.99
CA THR A 27 10.75 -2.58 28.18
C THR A 27 10.15 -1.31 27.62
N ILE A 28 10.46 -1.01 26.36
CA ILE A 28 9.72 -0.01 25.60
C ILE A 28 8.32 -0.59 25.46
N ILE A 29 7.44 -0.19 26.38
CA ILE A 29 6.01 -0.37 26.20
C ILE A 29 5.67 0.60 25.07
N PHE A 30 5.50 0.07 23.86
CA PHE A 30 4.78 0.80 22.83
C PHE A 30 3.38 1.05 23.39
N LEU A 31 3.17 2.26 23.90
CA LEU A 31 1.84 2.79 24.11
C LEU A 31 1.21 2.82 22.73
N THR A 32 0.44 1.78 22.39
CA THR A 32 -0.55 1.87 21.34
C THR A 32 -1.42 3.05 21.75
N GLY A 33 -1.36 4.12 20.96
CA GLY A 33 -2.21 5.28 21.19
C GLY A 33 -3.67 4.82 21.30
N PRO A 34 -4.54 5.63 21.95
CA PRO A 34 -5.95 5.28 22.04
C PRO A 34 -6.43 4.91 20.65
N ALA A 35 -7.03 3.72 20.57
CA ALA A 35 -7.22 2.99 19.35
C ALA A 35 -7.72 3.90 18.21
N GLN A 36 -7.17 3.66 17.03
CA GLN A 36 -7.80 3.90 15.71
C GLN A 36 -9.17 3.17 15.58
N ALA A 37 -9.84 2.87 16.70
CA ALA A 37 -11.14 2.26 16.79
C ALA A 37 -12.14 3.17 16.07
N GLY A 38 -12.71 2.65 14.99
CA GLY A 38 -13.64 3.36 14.13
C GLY A 38 -13.06 3.82 12.79
N CYS A 39 -11.75 3.68 12.54
CA CYS A 39 -11.12 4.15 11.30
C CYS A 39 -11.09 3.12 10.16
N TYR A 40 -11.89 2.05 10.17
CA TYR A 40 -12.00 1.06 9.08
C TYR A 40 -10.70 0.41 8.58
N SER A 41 -9.61 0.61 9.29
CA SER A 41 -8.33 -0.08 9.11
C SER A 41 -8.02 -0.93 10.32
N ASP A 42 -9.00 -1.47 11.04
CA ASP A 42 -8.72 -2.37 12.16
C ASP A 42 -8.74 -3.84 11.69
N PRO A 43 -7.60 -4.56 11.77
CA PRO A 43 -6.29 -4.11 12.27
C PRO A 43 -5.44 -3.37 11.23
N THR A 44 -4.65 -2.41 11.72
CA THR A 44 -3.95 -1.42 10.88
C THR A 44 -2.77 -2.04 10.15
N PRO A 45 -2.61 -1.84 8.82
CA PRO A 45 -1.43 -2.25 8.08
C PRO A 45 -0.14 -1.73 8.73
N GLN A 46 0.92 -2.54 8.73
CA GLN A 46 2.19 -2.18 9.35
C GLN A 46 3.26 -1.89 8.30
N ILE A 47 3.92 -0.74 8.41
CA ILE A 47 5.15 -0.48 7.65
C ILE A 47 6.27 -1.36 8.23
N VAL A 48 6.81 -2.26 7.42
CA VAL A 48 7.97 -3.09 7.77
C VAL A 48 9.28 -2.52 7.20
N ASN A 49 9.21 -1.65 6.19
CA ASN A 49 10.36 -0.88 5.71
C ASN A 49 10.42 0.49 6.40
N ALA A 50 11.29 0.63 7.40
CA ALA A 50 11.41 1.85 8.20
C ALA A 50 11.66 3.13 7.38
N LYS A 51 12.23 3.03 6.16
CA LYS A 51 12.43 4.17 5.27
C LYS A 51 11.12 4.85 4.85
N MET A 52 10.01 4.11 4.85
CA MET A 52 8.69 4.60 4.46
C MET A 52 7.94 5.31 5.60
N GLN A 53 8.47 5.32 6.84
CA GLN A 53 7.77 5.91 7.99
C GLN A 53 7.84 7.44 8.04
N ALA A 54 8.89 8.02 7.45
CA ALA A 54 9.09 9.47 7.47
C ALA A 54 8.03 10.19 6.63
N GLY A 55 7.56 11.34 7.10
CA GLY A 55 6.58 12.16 6.38
C GLY A 55 5.18 11.52 6.26
N THR A 56 4.85 10.56 7.13
CA THR A 56 3.55 9.88 7.06
C THR A 56 2.47 10.59 7.87
N THR A 57 1.25 10.62 7.32
CA THR A 57 0.05 11.14 7.99
C THR A 57 -1.05 10.09 7.91
N PHE A 58 -1.60 9.68 9.05
CA PHE A 58 -2.74 8.77 9.11
C PHE A 58 -4.05 9.56 8.98
N LEU A 59 -4.84 9.24 7.96
CA LEU A 59 -6.08 9.93 7.60
C LEU A 59 -7.26 8.97 7.74
N CYS A 60 -8.12 9.25 8.71
CA CYS A 60 -9.33 8.48 8.98
C CYS A 60 -10.51 9.06 8.17
N ASN A 61 -11.05 8.28 7.24
CA ASN A 61 -12.26 8.62 6.48
C ASN A 61 -13.45 7.81 7.00
N GLY A 62 -14.65 8.02 6.42
CA GLY A 62 -15.88 7.48 6.98
C GLY A 62 -16.06 5.97 6.82
N HIS A 63 -15.42 5.33 5.82
CA HIS A 63 -15.49 3.88 5.56
C HIS A 63 -14.13 3.25 5.17
N TYR A 64 -13.07 4.04 5.18
CA TYR A 64 -11.70 3.62 4.90
C TYR A 64 -10.70 4.50 5.64
N SER A 65 -9.43 4.11 5.68
CA SER A 65 -8.33 4.96 6.11
C SER A 65 -7.17 4.93 5.13
N VAL A 66 -6.38 6.00 5.15
CA VAL A 66 -5.19 6.16 4.33
C VAL A 66 -4.00 6.42 5.23
N LEU A 67 -2.86 5.79 4.92
CA LEU A 67 -1.57 6.27 5.37
C LEU A 67 -0.92 7.04 4.24
N TYR A 68 -0.97 8.35 4.33
CA TYR A 68 -0.44 9.27 3.35
C TYR A 68 1.06 9.49 3.55
N SER A 69 1.80 9.79 2.49
CA SER A 69 3.22 10.18 2.54
C SER A 69 3.44 11.51 1.83
N SER A 70 3.97 12.49 2.57
CA SER A 70 4.41 13.78 2.02
C SER A 70 5.66 13.67 1.14
N ILE A 71 6.29 12.48 1.07
CA ILE A 71 7.44 12.23 0.19
C ILE A 71 6.95 11.79 -1.19
N THR A 72 5.92 10.93 -1.24
CA THR A 72 5.38 10.43 -2.51
C THR A 72 4.28 11.33 -3.07
N HIS A 73 3.80 12.30 -2.28
CA HIS A 73 2.59 13.08 -2.51
C HIS A 73 1.36 12.19 -2.80
N GLY A 74 1.21 11.11 -2.03
CA GLY A 74 0.18 10.10 -2.26
C GLY A 74 0.08 9.06 -1.13
N PRO A 75 -0.87 8.12 -1.22
CA PRO A 75 -1.03 7.06 -0.23
C PRO A 75 0.11 6.04 -0.30
N LEU A 76 0.64 5.62 0.84
CA LEU A 76 1.41 4.37 0.95
C LEU A 76 0.48 3.16 0.94
N TRP A 77 -0.70 3.32 1.53
CA TRP A 77 -1.81 2.37 1.45
C TRP A 77 -3.13 3.05 1.80
N SER A 78 -4.22 2.47 1.33
CA SER A 78 -5.59 2.68 1.77
C SER A 78 -6.17 1.36 2.27
N ALA A 79 -6.92 1.37 3.38
CA ALA A 79 -7.49 0.17 3.99
C ALA A 79 -8.98 0.35 4.27
N GLU A 80 -9.76 -0.69 3.97
CA GLU A 80 -11.21 -0.70 4.13
C GLU A 80 -11.72 -2.08 4.58
N ARG A 81 -12.91 -2.09 5.18
CA ARG A 81 -13.68 -3.30 5.48
C ARG A 81 -14.88 -3.30 4.55
N LEU A 82 -14.83 -4.13 3.52
CA LEU A 82 -15.89 -4.22 2.52
C LEU A 82 -16.87 -5.33 2.87
N THR A 83 -18.10 -4.96 3.23
CA THR A 83 -19.18 -5.92 3.48
C THR A 83 -20.12 -6.03 2.30
N SER A 84 -20.83 -7.16 2.22
CA SER A 84 -21.91 -7.35 1.24
C SER A 84 -23.03 -6.29 1.36
N GLU A 85 -23.22 -5.71 2.55
CA GLU A 85 -24.14 -4.58 2.75
C GLU A 85 -23.60 -3.30 2.12
N ASN A 86 -22.31 -2.99 2.31
CA ASN A 86 -21.68 -1.84 1.66
C ASN A 86 -21.84 -1.90 0.15
N VAL A 87 -21.56 -3.06 -0.46
CA VAL A 87 -21.70 -3.25 -1.92
C VAL A 87 -23.14 -3.05 -2.38
N ARG A 88 -24.13 -3.55 -1.63
CA ARG A 88 -25.55 -3.37 -1.98
C ARG A 88 -26.02 -1.92 -1.87
N LEU A 89 -25.54 -1.18 -0.88
CA LEU A 89 -25.84 0.23 -0.72
C LEU A 89 -25.18 1.07 -1.82
N ALA A 90 -23.89 0.82 -2.07
CA ALA A 90 -23.11 1.48 -3.12
C ALA A 90 -23.74 1.33 -4.52
N ALA A 91 -24.34 0.18 -4.84
CA ALA A 91 -25.00 -0.07 -6.13
C ALA A 91 -26.16 0.92 -6.43
N GLY A 92 -26.79 1.48 -5.39
CA GLY A 92 -27.84 2.51 -5.52
C GLY A 92 -27.32 3.94 -5.63
N ILE A 93 -26.01 4.16 -5.49
CA ILE A 93 -25.40 5.49 -5.42
C ILE A 93 -24.72 5.81 -6.74
N GLN A 94 -25.25 6.83 -7.42
CA GLN A 94 -24.58 7.39 -8.58
C GLN A 94 -23.26 8.03 -8.17
N ARG A 95 -22.19 7.69 -8.88
CA ARG A 95 -20.86 8.29 -8.71
C ARG A 95 -20.95 9.81 -8.77
N GLN A 96 -20.70 10.46 -7.65
CA GLN A 96 -20.62 11.91 -7.54
C GLN A 96 -19.42 12.29 -6.67
N GLY A 97 -18.56 13.14 -7.19
CA GLY A 97 -17.38 13.62 -6.49
C GLY A 97 -16.48 14.44 -7.42
N GLN A 98 -15.75 15.37 -6.83
CA GLN A 98 -14.78 16.20 -7.52
C GLN A 98 -13.43 15.96 -6.87
N PHE A 99 -12.42 15.71 -7.71
CA PHE A 99 -11.07 15.56 -7.20
C PHE A 99 -10.59 16.88 -6.63
N GLN A 100 -9.99 16.81 -5.45
CA GLN A 100 -9.49 17.98 -4.74
C GLN A 100 -8.36 17.58 -3.79
N PRO A 101 -7.46 18.52 -3.47
CA PRO A 101 -6.53 18.37 -2.35
C PRO A 101 -7.27 17.97 -1.06
N ASP A 102 -6.63 17.17 -0.23
CA ASP A 102 -7.13 16.82 1.09
C ASP A 102 -6.97 18.01 2.05
N PRO A 103 -8.07 18.59 2.56
CA PRO A 103 -8.00 19.78 3.41
C PRO A 103 -7.32 19.56 4.76
N ARG A 104 -6.97 18.31 5.10
CA ARG A 104 -6.25 17.95 6.33
C ARG A 104 -4.74 18.01 6.18
N LEU A 105 -4.24 18.10 4.95
CA LEU A 105 -2.80 18.12 4.66
C LEU A 105 -2.29 19.56 4.46
N PRO A 106 -1.04 19.87 4.84
CA PRO A 106 -0.39 21.12 4.48
C PRO A 106 -0.31 21.28 2.96
N TYR A 107 -0.45 22.52 2.47
CA TYR A 107 -0.53 22.80 1.04
C TYR A 107 0.74 22.39 0.26
N ASP A 108 1.90 22.42 0.91
CA ASP A 108 3.21 22.09 0.37
C ASP A 108 3.56 20.60 0.49
N GLN A 109 2.63 19.80 1.04
CA GLN A 109 2.80 18.37 1.29
C GLN A 109 1.74 17.53 0.60
N ASP A 110 0.70 18.15 0.01
CA ASP A 110 -0.35 17.47 -0.73
C ASP A 110 -0.02 17.41 -2.23
N ALA A 111 -0.69 16.52 -2.97
CA ALA A 111 -0.78 16.64 -4.42
C ALA A 111 -1.86 17.65 -4.81
N THR A 112 -1.72 18.25 -5.98
CA THR A 112 -2.69 19.18 -6.55
C THR A 112 -3.26 18.67 -7.87
N LEU A 113 -4.34 19.30 -8.35
CA LEU A 113 -4.89 18.99 -9.66
C LEU A 113 -3.94 19.39 -10.81
N GLU A 114 -3.01 20.31 -10.56
CA GLU A 114 -2.05 20.73 -11.58
C GLU A 114 -1.03 19.60 -11.85
N ASP A 115 -0.70 18.77 -10.84
CA ASP A 115 0.23 17.66 -11.04
C ASP A 115 -0.27 16.63 -12.05
N TYR A 116 -1.58 16.39 -12.04
CA TYR A 116 -2.24 15.46 -12.96
C TYR A 116 -2.61 16.10 -14.30
N ARG A 117 -2.41 17.41 -14.46
CA ARG A 117 -2.81 18.11 -15.68
C ARG A 117 -1.87 17.78 -16.84
N ARG A 118 -2.41 17.14 -17.88
CA ARG A 118 -1.65 16.73 -19.08
C ARG A 118 -0.48 15.79 -18.78
N SER A 119 -0.49 15.08 -17.65
CA SER A 119 0.54 14.11 -17.29
C SER A 119 0.48 12.82 -18.12
N GLY A 120 -0.68 12.54 -18.75
CA GLY A 120 -0.95 11.28 -19.43
C GLY A 120 -1.47 10.18 -18.49
N PHE A 121 -1.52 10.44 -17.18
CA PHE A 121 -2.05 9.51 -16.18
C PHE A 121 -3.49 9.88 -15.78
N ASP A 122 -4.27 8.84 -15.48
CA ASP A 122 -5.52 8.97 -14.76
C ASP A 122 -5.26 9.16 -13.25
N ARG A 123 -6.26 9.73 -12.58
CA ARG A 123 -6.35 9.81 -11.12
C ARG A 123 -6.93 8.50 -10.57
N GLY A 124 -6.06 7.51 -10.38
CA GLY A 124 -6.41 6.16 -9.93
C GLY A 124 -6.70 6.08 -8.44
N HIS A 125 -7.84 5.51 -8.06
CA HIS A 125 -8.25 5.40 -6.66
C HIS A 125 -7.61 4.18 -5.98
N MET A 126 -7.20 4.31 -4.72
CA MET A 126 -6.83 3.15 -3.89
C MET A 126 -8.08 2.51 -3.27
N THR A 127 -8.86 3.28 -2.50
CA THR A 127 -10.25 2.91 -2.15
C THR A 127 -11.19 3.44 -3.22
N PRO A 128 -11.90 2.59 -3.97
CA PRO A 128 -12.70 3.02 -5.10
C PRO A 128 -14.01 3.65 -4.64
N SER A 129 -14.45 4.71 -5.33
CA SER A 129 -15.73 5.38 -5.06
C SER A 129 -16.95 4.44 -5.14
N GLY A 130 -16.82 3.31 -5.84
CA GLY A 130 -17.88 2.31 -6.03
C GLY A 130 -18.04 1.33 -4.87
N ASP A 131 -17.18 1.40 -3.85
CA ASP A 131 -17.27 0.57 -2.64
C ASP A 131 -18.01 1.32 -1.50
N GLU A 132 -18.22 2.62 -1.68
CA GLU A 132 -18.71 3.52 -0.64
C GLU A 132 -20.24 3.49 -0.48
N PRO A 133 -20.77 3.22 0.72
CA PRO A 133 -22.19 2.98 0.97
C PRO A 133 -23.02 4.26 1.14
N ASP A 134 -22.39 5.44 1.13
CA ASP A 134 -23.06 6.74 1.20
C ASP A 134 -22.33 7.82 0.40
N ARG A 135 -23.02 8.93 0.12
CA ARG A 135 -22.48 10.02 -0.72
C ARG A 135 -21.35 10.77 -0.03
N GLN A 136 -21.36 10.86 1.30
CA GLN A 136 -20.35 11.61 2.03
C GLN A 136 -19.01 10.89 1.95
N THR A 137 -18.98 9.58 2.23
CA THR A 137 -17.74 8.80 2.13
C THR A 137 -17.32 8.59 0.69
N GLN A 138 -18.28 8.44 -0.24
CA GLN A 138 -17.98 8.46 -1.67
C GLN A 138 -17.23 9.74 -2.08
N ALA A 139 -17.66 10.92 -1.64
CA ALA A 139 -16.98 12.17 -1.94
C ALA A 139 -15.55 12.22 -1.35
N GLN A 140 -15.31 11.60 -0.19
CA GLN A 140 -13.97 11.54 0.42
C GLN A 140 -12.98 10.74 -0.44
N THR A 141 -13.44 9.73 -1.18
CA THR A 141 -12.55 8.93 -2.06
C THR A 141 -11.91 9.75 -3.20
N PHE A 142 -12.42 10.96 -3.47
CA PHE A 142 -11.87 11.89 -4.45
C PHE A 142 -10.80 12.83 -3.88
N TYR A 143 -10.48 12.76 -2.58
CA TYR A 143 -9.30 13.44 -2.04
C TYR A 143 -8.03 12.86 -2.67
N LEU A 144 -7.11 13.73 -3.08
CA LEU A 144 -5.86 13.31 -3.72
C LEU A 144 -4.96 12.47 -2.80
N SER A 145 -5.18 12.53 -1.48
CA SER A 145 -4.57 11.60 -0.52
C SER A 145 -4.90 10.12 -0.78
N ASN A 146 -6.00 9.80 -1.49
CA ASN A 146 -6.40 8.45 -1.89
C ASN A 146 -6.03 8.11 -3.36
N ILE A 147 -5.32 9.00 -4.06
CA ILE A 147 -5.11 8.92 -5.50
C ILE A 147 -3.64 8.68 -5.84
N VAL A 148 -3.39 7.85 -6.85
CA VAL A 148 -2.07 7.70 -7.47
C VAL A 148 -2.15 7.88 -9.00
N PRO A 149 -1.05 8.23 -9.68
CA PRO A 149 -0.98 8.22 -11.13
C PRO A 149 -1.11 6.79 -11.67
N GLN A 150 -2.23 6.46 -12.33
CA GLN A 150 -2.40 5.18 -13.03
C GLN A 150 -2.50 5.40 -14.54
N THR A 151 -1.91 4.51 -15.33
CA THR A 151 -2.07 4.57 -16.78
C THR A 151 -3.57 4.38 -17.12
N PRO A 152 -4.09 5.06 -18.16
CA PRO A 152 -5.47 4.87 -18.57
C PRO A 152 -5.80 3.40 -18.89
N ALA A 153 -4.83 2.65 -19.43
CA ALA A 153 -4.98 1.24 -19.72
C ALA A 153 -5.15 0.39 -18.46
N LEU A 154 -4.39 0.67 -17.39
CA LEU A 154 -4.54 -0.04 -16.11
C LEU A 154 -5.86 0.35 -15.44
N ASN A 155 -6.03 1.64 -15.16
CA ASN A 155 -7.13 2.19 -14.35
C ASN A 155 -8.51 1.83 -14.93
N ARG A 156 -8.70 2.04 -16.24
CA ARG A 156 -9.97 1.79 -16.91
C ARG A 156 -10.12 0.34 -17.34
N GLY A 157 -9.03 -0.41 -17.41
CA GLY A 157 -9.01 -1.80 -17.85
C GLY A 157 -9.01 -2.78 -16.69
N ILE A 158 -7.95 -3.59 -16.61
CA ILE A 158 -7.89 -4.74 -15.69
C ILE A 158 -8.02 -4.35 -14.21
N TRP A 159 -7.66 -3.12 -13.82
CA TRP A 159 -7.84 -2.65 -12.44
C TRP A 159 -9.31 -2.50 -12.06
N ALA A 160 -10.14 -1.91 -12.93
CA ALA A 160 -11.60 -1.87 -12.72
C ALA A 160 -12.19 -3.29 -12.64
N GLY A 161 -11.63 -4.23 -13.40
CA GLY A 161 -11.97 -5.65 -13.33
C GLY A 161 -11.62 -6.32 -11.99
N VAL A 162 -10.48 -5.96 -11.39
CA VAL A 162 -10.09 -6.39 -10.03
C VAL A 162 -11.08 -5.85 -9.01
N GLU A 163 -11.44 -4.57 -9.09
CA GLU A 163 -12.40 -3.95 -8.18
C GLU A 163 -13.79 -4.62 -8.25
N MET A 164 -14.26 -4.97 -9.45
CA MET A 164 -15.51 -5.71 -9.65
C MET A 164 -15.46 -7.10 -9.02
N ALA A 165 -14.40 -7.87 -9.32
CA ALA A 165 -14.23 -9.21 -8.77
C ALA A 165 -14.18 -9.24 -7.23
N VAL A 166 -13.61 -8.20 -6.61
CA VAL A 166 -13.55 -8.06 -5.15
C VAL A 166 -14.93 -7.71 -4.55
N ARG A 167 -15.72 -6.84 -5.19
CA ARG A 167 -17.11 -6.57 -4.78
C ARG A 167 -17.98 -7.82 -4.87
N ASP A 168 -17.86 -8.57 -5.96
CA ASP A 168 -18.58 -9.83 -6.15
C ASP A 168 -18.20 -10.87 -5.10
N LEU A 169 -16.91 -10.97 -4.77
CA LEU A 169 -16.44 -11.82 -3.69
C LEU A 169 -17.04 -11.39 -2.34
N ALA A 170 -17.09 -10.09 -2.04
CA ALA A 170 -17.69 -9.58 -0.81
C ALA A 170 -19.18 -9.94 -0.71
N LEU A 171 -19.92 -9.85 -1.82
CA LEU A 171 -21.32 -10.31 -1.88
C LEU A 171 -21.48 -11.80 -1.57
N GLN A 172 -20.52 -12.64 -1.99
CA GLN A 172 -20.54 -14.09 -1.78
C GLN A 172 -20.15 -14.48 -0.35
N VAL A 173 -19.12 -13.84 0.23
CA VAL A 173 -18.51 -14.28 1.50
C VAL A 173 -18.89 -13.41 2.70
N GLY A 174 -19.62 -12.33 2.47
CA GLY A 174 -20.18 -11.44 3.50
C GLY A 174 -19.27 -10.28 3.87
N GLU A 175 -17.98 -10.53 4.11
CA GLU A 175 -17.01 -9.52 4.54
C GLU A 175 -15.60 -9.82 4.03
N LEU A 176 -14.91 -8.77 3.58
CA LEU A 176 -13.50 -8.74 3.24
C LEU A 176 -12.77 -7.65 4.03
N LEU A 177 -11.53 -7.92 4.42
CA LEU A 177 -10.58 -6.86 4.79
C LEU A 177 -9.69 -6.59 3.58
N ILE A 178 -9.59 -5.33 3.19
CA ILE A 178 -8.88 -4.93 1.97
C ILE A 178 -7.84 -3.88 2.32
N VAL A 179 -6.65 -4.02 1.74
CA VAL A 179 -5.61 -3.00 1.74
C VAL A 179 -5.13 -2.83 0.31
N THR A 180 -5.10 -1.60 -0.17
CA THR A 180 -4.70 -1.26 -1.53
C THR A 180 -3.56 -0.25 -1.49
N GLY A 181 -2.59 -0.34 -2.38
CA GLY A 181 -1.52 0.66 -2.43
C GLY A 181 -0.69 0.64 -3.70
N PRO A 182 0.20 1.63 -3.86
CA PRO A 182 1.22 1.63 -4.89
C PRO A 182 2.43 0.76 -4.52
N GLY A 183 3.16 0.33 -5.55
CA GLY A 183 4.52 -0.18 -5.46
C GLY A 183 5.43 0.58 -6.40
N TYR A 184 6.68 0.81 -5.98
CA TYR A 184 7.63 1.67 -6.67
C TYR A 184 8.91 0.92 -6.98
N ASP A 185 9.52 1.25 -8.12
CA ASP A 185 10.82 0.75 -8.54
C ASP A 185 11.97 1.54 -7.89
N ALA A 186 13.21 1.09 -8.10
CA ALA A 186 14.38 1.83 -7.63
C ALA A 186 14.53 3.19 -8.35
N GLU A 187 14.14 3.23 -9.62
CA GLU A 187 14.05 4.45 -10.42
C GLU A 187 12.58 4.89 -10.42
N ILE A 188 12.30 6.05 -9.84
CA ILE A 188 10.92 6.52 -9.62
C ILE A 188 10.65 7.68 -10.56
N ASP A 189 9.67 7.49 -11.44
CA ASP A 189 9.10 8.56 -12.25
C ASP A 189 8.19 9.47 -11.40
N THR A 190 8.08 10.73 -11.81
CA THR A 190 7.21 11.70 -11.14
C THR A 190 6.40 12.50 -12.15
N ILE A 191 5.25 13.02 -11.71
CA ILE A 191 4.43 13.95 -12.50
C ILE A 191 4.29 15.29 -11.77
N GLY A 192 4.02 16.33 -12.54
CA GLY A 192 3.62 17.62 -11.97
C GLY A 192 4.73 18.46 -11.37
N PRO A 193 4.41 19.71 -10.99
CA PRO A 193 5.33 20.59 -10.28
C PRO A 193 5.73 20.07 -8.88
N ASP A 194 4.85 19.32 -8.20
CA ASP A 194 5.10 18.80 -6.85
C ASP A 194 5.73 17.41 -6.87
N HIS A 195 6.12 16.91 -8.05
CA HIS A 195 6.81 15.63 -8.22
C HIS A 195 6.08 14.44 -7.60
N VAL A 196 4.77 14.33 -7.84
CA VAL A 196 3.96 13.19 -7.38
C VAL A 196 4.51 11.89 -7.96
N PHE A 197 4.78 10.90 -7.10
CA PHE A 197 5.41 9.66 -7.51
C PHE A 197 4.47 8.82 -8.38
N VAL A 198 5.01 8.27 -9.46
CA VAL A 198 4.32 7.32 -10.33
C VAL A 198 4.62 5.91 -9.83
N PRO A 199 3.60 5.12 -9.43
CA PRO A 199 3.82 3.73 -9.09
C PRO A 199 4.21 2.92 -10.32
N ALA A 200 5.12 1.97 -10.16
CA ALA A 200 5.41 0.98 -11.19
C ALA A 200 4.31 -0.10 -11.27
N PHE A 201 3.63 -0.34 -10.15
CA PHE A 201 2.47 -1.22 -10.07
C PHE A 201 1.50 -0.79 -8.97
N THR A 202 0.24 -1.22 -9.07
CA THR A 202 -0.75 -1.10 -8.00
C THR A 202 -1.10 -2.48 -7.47
N TRP A 203 -1.28 -2.60 -6.15
CA TRP A 203 -1.62 -3.85 -5.49
C TRP A 203 -2.88 -3.74 -4.64
N LYS A 204 -3.62 -4.85 -4.51
CA LYS A 204 -4.81 -4.98 -3.64
C LYS A 204 -4.75 -6.30 -2.89
N ALA A 205 -4.42 -6.22 -1.61
CA ALA A 205 -4.44 -7.34 -0.68
C ALA A 205 -5.86 -7.56 -0.15
N VAL A 206 -6.33 -8.79 -0.22
CA VAL A 206 -7.69 -9.19 0.18
C VAL A 206 -7.59 -10.34 1.18
N TYR A 207 -8.16 -10.15 2.36
CA TYR A 207 -8.25 -11.17 3.40
C TYR A 207 -9.71 -11.52 3.68
N LEU A 208 -9.98 -12.82 3.78
CA LEU A 208 -11.29 -13.39 4.05
C LEU A 208 -11.30 -13.95 5.48
N PRO A 209 -11.88 -13.22 6.47
CA PRO A 209 -11.91 -13.70 7.86
C PRO A 209 -12.56 -15.07 8.00
N THR A 210 -13.64 -15.32 7.23
CA THR A 210 -14.39 -16.58 7.25
C THR A 210 -13.58 -17.78 6.74
N LYS A 211 -12.57 -17.55 5.89
CA LYS A 211 -11.69 -18.60 5.33
C LYS A 211 -10.31 -18.62 5.99
N LYS A 212 -10.00 -17.65 6.83
CA LYS A 212 -8.68 -17.44 7.45
C LYS A 212 -7.53 -17.43 6.42
N GLY A 213 -7.81 -16.88 5.25
CA GLY A 213 -6.91 -16.87 4.10
C GLY A 213 -7.02 -15.57 3.30
N GLY A 214 -5.98 -15.25 2.55
CA GLY A 214 -5.93 -14.05 1.73
C GLY A 214 -4.79 -14.08 0.73
N GLY A 215 -4.88 -13.23 -0.26
CA GLY A 215 -3.89 -13.06 -1.33
C GLY A 215 -3.84 -11.60 -1.77
N ALA A 216 -3.03 -11.30 -2.75
CA ALA A 216 -2.95 -9.96 -3.30
C ALA A 216 -2.94 -9.98 -4.83
N TYR A 217 -3.77 -9.13 -5.43
CA TYR A 217 -3.60 -8.74 -6.82
C TYR A 217 -2.43 -7.77 -6.92
N VAL A 218 -1.58 -7.94 -7.92
CA VAL A 218 -0.49 -7.01 -8.26
C VAL A 218 -0.53 -6.77 -9.76
N CYS A 219 -0.68 -5.50 -10.14
CA CYS A 219 -0.98 -5.08 -11.51
C CYS A 219 0.02 -4.04 -12.01
N ALA A 220 0.68 -4.31 -13.12
CA ALA A 220 1.67 -3.41 -13.71
C ALA A 220 1.04 -2.09 -14.20
N ASN A 221 1.66 -0.96 -13.86
CA ASN A 221 1.21 0.38 -14.25
C ASN A 221 1.78 0.80 -15.60
N VAL A 222 1.40 0.08 -16.65
CA VAL A 222 1.90 0.28 -18.03
C VAL A 222 0.76 0.61 -18.99
N ASN A 223 1.06 1.31 -20.08
CA ASN A 223 0.07 1.61 -21.12
C ASN A 223 -0.20 0.41 -22.02
N GLU A 224 0.82 -0.42 -22.26
CA GLU A 224 0.72 -1.56 -23.15
C GLU A 224 0.41 -2.83 -22.34
N ARG A 225 -0.82 -3.34 -22.49
CA ARG A 225 -1.26 -4.64 -21.94
C ARG A 225 -0.92 -4.82 -20.45
N PRO A 226 -1.46 -3.97 -19.55
CA PRO A 226 -1.27 -4.16 -18.12
C PRO A 226 -1.76 -5.54 -17.68
N ALA A 227 -0.95 -6.24 -16.90
CA ALA A 227 -1.22 -7.59 -16.42
C ALA A 227 -1.30 -7.60 -14.89
N CYS A 228 -2.25 -8.39 -14.36
CA CYS A 228 -2.47 -8.61 -12.93
C CYS A 228 -2.28 -10.07 -12.53
N PHE A 229 -1.45 -10.36 -11.53
CA PHE A 229 -1.33 -11.71 -10.98
C PHE A 229 -1.76 -11.74 -9.52
N VAL A 230 -2.05 -12.93 -9.02
CA VAL A 230 -2.33 -13.16 -7.60
C VAL A 230 -1.11 -13.80 -6.94
N GLU A 231 -0.69 -13.24 -5.81
CA GLU A 231 0.38 -13.77 -4.98
C GLU A 231 0.02 -13.89 -3.50
N SER A 232 0.95 -14.45 -2.72
CA SER A 232 0.81 -14.59 -1.27
C SER A 232 1.06 -13.25 -0.57
N LEU A 233 0.38 -13.02 0.57
CA LEU A 233 0.56 -11.82 1.38
C LEU A 233 2.01 -11.64 1.87
N ALA A 234 2.72 -12.75 2.13
CA ALA A 234 4.12 -12.71 2.54
C ALA A 234 5.05 -12.19 1.42
N ALA A 235 4.80 -12.62 0.18
CA ALA A 235 5.59 -12.18 -0.97
C ALA A 235 5.31 -10.71 -1.32
N LEU A 236 4.05 -10.27 -1.24
CA LEU A 236 3.68 -8.86 -1.34
C LEU A 236 4.43 -8.02 -0.29
N THR A 237 4.41 -8.44 0.99
CA THR A 237 5.04 -7.70 2.10
C THR A 237 6.52 -7.42 1.85
N VAL A 238 7.24 -8.39 1.28
CA VAL A 238 8.65 -8.23 0.92
C VAL A 238 8.84 -7.21 -0.21
N GLN A 239 7.95 -7.21 -1.21
CA GLN A 239 8.04 -6.31 -2.36
C GLN A 239 7.72 -4.86 -1.99
N VAL A 240 6.66 -4.63 -1.21
CA VAL A 240 6.11 -3.28 -0.98
C VAL A 240 6.50 -2.68 0.37
N GLY A 241 7.10 -3.46 1.27
CA GLY A 241 7.53 -2.98 2.59
C GLY A 241 6.38 -2.68 3.56
N ILE A 242 5.18 -3.19 3.29
CA ILE A 242 3.97 -3.05 4.11
C ILE A 242 3.37 -4.43 4.36
N ASP A 243 3.12 -4.78 5.61
CA ASP A 243 2.30 -5.93 5.99
C ASP A 243 0.83 -5.50 6.06
N PRO A 244 -0.01 -5.88 5.09
CA PRO A 244 -1.41 -5.44 5.05
C PRO A 244 -2.24 -6.01 6.21
N PHE A 245 -1.86 -7.16 6.77
CA PHE A 245 -2.67 -7.87 7.75
C PHE A 245 -1.81 -8.45 8.88
N PRO A 246 -1.22 -7.62 9.77
CA PRO A 246 -0.27 -8.06 10.80
C PRO A 246 -0.82 -9.12 11.77
N GLN A 247 -2.14 -9.15 11.98
CA GLN A 247 -2.85 -10.13 12.80
C GLN A 247 -2.86 -11.56 12.22
N VAL A 248 -2.62 -11.71 10.92
CA VAL A 248 -2.68 -13.02 10.25
C VAL A 248 -1.39 -13.79 10.50
N ALA A 249 -1.51 -15.07 10.89
CA ALA A 249 -0.36 -15.93 11.14
C ALA A 249 0.56 -16.04 9.91
N ALA A 250 1.88 -16.01 10.14
CA ALA A 250 2.87 -16.05 9.06
C ALA A 250 2.73 -17.28 8.14
N ALA A 251 2.32 -18.43 8.69
CA ALA A 251 2.06 -19.64 7.90
C ALA A 251 0.91 -19.46 6.90
N SER A 252 -0.16 -18.76 7.29
CA SER A 252 -1.29 -18.43 6.41
C SER A 252 -0.89 -17.43 5.33
N LYS A 253 -0.06 -16.42 5.67
CA LYS A 253 0.42 -15.41 4.71
C LYS A 253 1.29 -15.99 3.58
N LYS A 254 1.93 -17.14 3.80
CA LYS A 254 2.77 -17.83 2.80
C LYS A 254 1.96 -18.61 1.76
N GLN A 255 0.69 -18.88 2.04
CA GLN A 255 -0.17 -19.60 1.11
C GLN A 255 -0.73 -18.62 0.08
N VAL A 256 -0.79 -19.04 -1.19
CA VAL A 256 -1.49 -18.28 -2.22
C VAL A 256 -2.96 -18.65 -2.13
N PHE A 257 -3.79 -17.73 -1.64
CA PHE A 257 -5.24 -17.91 -1.66
C PHE A 257 -5.77 -17.68 -3.09
N PRO A 258 -6.64 -18.56 -3.62
CA PRO A 258 -7.19 -18.40 -4.96
C PRO A 258 -8.25 -17.30 -4.98
N LEU A 259 -7.81 -16.05 -5.17
CA LEU A 259 -8.71 -14.93 -5.43
C LEU A 259 -9.36 -15.08 -6.83
N PRO A 260 -10.58 -14.54 -7.02
CA PRO A 260 -11.25 -14.60 -8.32
C PRO A 260 -10.43 -13.93 -9.42
N LYS A 261 -10.60 -14.38 -10.66
CA LYS A 261 -9.99 -13.68 -11.80
C LYS A 261 -10.60 -12.26 -11.93
N PRO A 262 -9.84 -11.26 -12.37
CA PRO A 262 -10.39 -9.96 -12.71
C PRO A 262 -11.49 -10.09 -13.77
N GLU A 263 -12.56 -9.31 -13.64
CA GLU A 263 -13.65 -9.26 -14.62
C GLU A 263 -13.29 -8.38 -15.83
N HIS A 264 -14.07 -8.48 -16.90
CA HIS A 264 -13.97 -7.52 -18.00
C HIS A 264 -14.47 -6.16 -17.54
N SER A 265 -13.66 -5.13 -17.74
CA SER A 265 -14.07 -3.76 -17.42
C SER A 265 -15.17 -3.29 -18.37
N PRO A 266 -16.23 -2.65 -17.87
CA PRO A 266 -17.25 -2.02 -18.70
C PRO A 266 -16.72 -0.84 -19.51
N TYR A 267 -15.57 -0.26 -19.11
CA TYR A 267 -14.94 0.86 -19.81
C TYR A 267 -14.04 0.42 -20.97
N THR A 268 -13.58 -0.83 -20.95
CA THR A 268 -12.79 -1.45 -22.02
C THR A 268 -13.24 -2.91 -22.23
N PRO A 269 -14.42 -3.16 -22.83
CA PRO A 269 -14.97 -4.50 -22.98
C PRO A 269 -14.04 -5.45 -23.75
N ASP A 270 -13.31 -4.91 -24.74
CA ASP A 270 -12.33 -5.64 -25.56
C ASP A 270 -10.91 -5.61 -24.98
N GLY A 271 -10.74 -5.08 -23.77
CA GLY A 271 -9.46 -5.06 -23.07
C GLY A 271 -8.99 -6.49 -22.78
N VAL A 272 -7.76 -6.81 -23.15
CA VAL A 272 -7.18 -8.14 -22.91
C VAL A 272 -7.01 -8.33 -21.40
N VAL A 273 -7.92 -9.08 -20.77
CA VAL A 273 -7.63 -9.72 -19.48
C VAL A 273 -6.75 -10.91 -19.82
N SER A 274 -5.44 -10.81 -19.56
CA SER A 274 -4.52 -11.91 -19.87
C SER A 274 -4.97 -13.16 -19.13
N GLU A 275 -5.43 -14.18 -19.87
CA GLU A 275 -5.93 -15.44 -19.30
C GLU A 275 -4.79 -16.40 -18.95
N ASP A 276 -3.60 -16.16 -19.49
CA ASP A 276 -2.42 -17.01 -19.31
C ASP A 276 -1.59 -16.54 -18.11
N ILE A 277 -1.86 -17.18 -16.97
CA ILE A 277 -1.10 -16.99 -15.72
C ILE A 277 0.40 -17.28 -15.92
N GLY A 278 0.78 -18.14 -16.88
CA GLY A 278 2.15 -18.47 -17.22
C GLY A 278 2.89 -17.33 -17.90
N GLU A 279 2.31 -16.77 -18.96
CA GLU A 279 2.85 -15.59 -19.67
C GLU A 279 2.90 -14.37 -18.75
N MET A 280 1.89 -14.16 -17.90
CA MET A 280 1.89 -13.07 -16.91
C MET A 280 3.01 -13.24 -15.87
N LYS A 281 3.23 -14.48 -15.41
CA LYS A 281 4.34 -14.79 -14.49
C LYS A 281 5.70 -14.71 -15.16
N GLU A 282 5.82 -14.87 -16.48
CA GLU A 282 7.08 -14.70 -17.21
C GLU A 282 7.36 -13.25 -17.56
N ALA A 283 6.40 -12.53 -18.14
CA ALA A 283 6.51 -11.09 -18.39
C ALA A 283 6.85 -10.33 -17.11
N LEU A 284 6.22 -10.72 -15.99
CA LEU A 284 6.51 -10.12 -14.70
C LEU A 284 7.72 -10.75 -13.98
N ARG A 285 8.07 -12.02 -14.18
CA ARG A 285 9.40 -12.51 -13.73
C ARG A 285 10.52 -11.81 -14.47
N ASP A 286 10.32 -11.42 -15.72
CA ASP A 286 11.31 -10.69 -16.49
C ASP A 286 11.37 -9.23 -16.05
N TRP A 287 10.24 -8.64 -15.66
CA TRP A 287 10.17 -7.36 -14.95
C TRP A 287 10.86 -7.42 -13.56
N LEU A 288 10.51 -8.39 -12.71
CA LEU A 288 11.15 -8.65 -11.40
C LEU A 288 12.64 -9.06 -11.53
N ARG A 289 13.05 -9.74 -12.62
CA ARG A 289 14.45 -10.11 -12.89
C ARG A 289 15.28 -8.92 -13.35
N GLN A 290 14.69 -7.96 -14.07
CA GLN A 290 15.32 -6.67 -14.34
C GLN A 290 15.55 -5.89 -13.03
N TRP A 291 14.66 -6.06 -12.05
CA TRP A 291 14.71 -5.48 -10.70
C TRP A 291 15.81 -6.00 -9.76
N THR A 292 16.15 -7.29 -9.85
CA THR A 292 17.13 -7.93 -8.93
C THR A 292 18.59 -7.82 -9.40
N ARG A 293 18.85 -7.21 -10.56
CA ARG A 293 20.23 -6.95 -10.99
C ARG A 293 20.77 -5.72 -10.24
N PRO A 294 21.89 -5.84 -9.51
CA PRO A 294 22.59 -4.65 -9.04
C PRO A 294 22.98 -3.82 -10.27
N SER A 295 22.70 -2.51 -10.23
CA SER A 295 23.23 -1.55 -11.19
C SER A 295 24.74 -1.78 -11.34
N ARG A 296 25.20 -2.00 -12.59
CA ARG A 296 26.63 -2.07 -12.91
C ARG A 296 27.30 -0.72 -12.79
#